data_AF-A0A3C1S5D6-F1
#
_entry.id   AF-A0A3C1S5D6-F1
#
_cell.length_a   1.000
_cell.length_b   1.000
_cell.length_c   1.000
_cell.angle_alpha   90.00
_cell.angle_beta   90.00
_cell.angle_gamma   90.00
#
_symmetry.space_group_name_H-M   'P 1'
#
loop_
_entity.id
_entity.type
_entity.pdbx_description
1 polymer ?
#
loop_
_entity_poly.entity_id
_entity_poly.type
_entity_poly.pdbx_seq_one_letter_code
_entity_poly.pdbx_strand_id
1 'polypeptide(L)'
;MRLVFITGVSEFSRVSIFSELNNLEDLTMSETYADMLGYTQEELEIYFQPHIKRLAEKFGTSETEIIEKLKLYYNGYRFSQRDIRVYNPFSVLSSLRQKDFRNYWFETGTPTFLVNLLNESKLYLPTIENLQATEAVFSTYELENLRPEALLFQTGYLTIKDISDRLYTFDYPNQEVKTSFPEILFHSCTKGLRDGSRFV
;
A
#
# COMPACT_ATOMS: atom_id res chain seq x y z
N MET A 1 -28.33 -13.59 -5.33
CA MET A 1 -27.76 -12.27 -5.64
C MET A 1 -26.36 -12.48 -6.19
N ARG A 2 -25.99 -11.79 -7.28
CA ARG A 2 -24.58 -11.71 -7.73
C ARG A 2 -24.09 -10.32 -7.35
N LEU A 3 -23.33 -10.23 -6.26
CA LEU A 3 -22.59 -9.02 -5.92
C LEU A 3 -21.37 -8.98 -6.83
N VAL A 4 -21.16 -7.87 -7.53
CA VAL A 4 -19.98 -7.64 -8.37
C VAL A 4 -19.12 -6.64 -7.64
N PHE A 5 -17.93 -7.08 -7.22
CA PHE A 5 -16.92 -6.23 -6.59
C PHE A 5 -15.91 -5.80 -7.65
N ILE A 6 -15.73 -4.49 -7.83
CA ILE A 6 -14.82 -3.92 -8.82
C ILE A 6 -13.72 -3.18 -8.03
N THR A 7 -12.46 -3.51 -8.29
CA THR A 7 -11.30 -2.83 -7.70
C THR A 7 -10.46 -2.16 -8.79
N GLY A 8 -9.84 -1.03 -8.46
CA GLY A 8 -9.00 -0.24 -9.36
C GLY A 8 -8.00 0.60 -8.56
N VAL A 9 -6.97 1.11 -9.24
CA VAL A 9 -5.86 1.86 -8.63
C VAL A 9 -6.20 3.35 -8.42
N SER A 10 -7.27 3.84 -9.05
CA SER A 10 -7.77 5.20 -8.92
C SER A 10 -9.29 5.22 -9.08
N GLU A 11 -9.96 6.14 -8.38
CA GLU A 11 -11.40 6.40 -8.45
C GLU A 11 -11.77 6.98 -9.83
N PHE A 12 -11.76 6.15 -10.87
CA PHE A 12 -12.14 6.54 -12.24
C PHE A 12 -13.67 6.66 -12.42
N SER A 13 -14.42 7.10 -11.42
CA SER A 13 -15.89 6.98 -11.41
C SER A 13 -16.70 8.28 -11.40
N ARG A 14 -16.08 9.47 -11.49
CA ARG A 14 -16.86 10.73 -11.60
C ARG A 14 -16.54 11.61 -12.80
N VAL A 15 -15.76 11.13 -13.76
CA VAL A 15 -15.74 11.76 -15.08
C VAL A 15 -16.98 11.27 -15.82
N SER A 16 -17.86 12.23 -16.15
CA SER A 16 -19.09 12.28 -16.99
C SER A 16 -19.32 11.27 -18.14
N ILE A 17 -18.65 10.12 -18.20
CA ILE A 17 -18.68 9.14 -19.29
C ILE A 17 -19.72 8.04 -19.00
N PHE A 18 -20.10 7.84 -17.74
CA PHE A 18 -21.17 6.93 -17.34
C PHE A 18 -22.31 7.69 -16.64
N SER A 19 -23.17 8.37 -17.41
CA SER A 19 -24.43 8.91 -16.88
C SER A 19 -25.38 7.83 -16.33
N GLU A 20 -25.02 6.55 -16.48
CA GLU A 20 -25.81 5.37 -16.12
C GLU A 20 -25.27 4.60 -14.90
N LEU A 21 -24.08 4.96 -14.35
CA LEU A 21 -23.47 4.31 -13.16
C LEU A 21 -23.55 5.21 -11.92
N ASN A 22 -24.76 5.63 -11.54
CA ASN A 22 -25.01 6.44 -10.33
C ASN A 22 -25.22 5.61 -9.04
N ASN A 23 -25.07 4.28 -9.11
CA ASN A 23 -25.28 3.36 -7.99
C ASN A 23 -23.96 2.87 -7.36
N LEU A 24 -22.82 3.52 -7.67
CA LEU A 24 -21.54 3.18 -7.07
C LEU A 24 -21.46 3.80 -5.67
N GLU A 25 -21.26 2.94 -4.67
CA GLU A 25 -20.96 3.35 -3.32
C GLU A 25 -19.44 3.46 -3.17
N ASP A 26 -18.96 4.64 -2.79
CA ASP A 26 -17.55 4.84 -2.47
C ASP A 26 -17.25 4.24 -1.10
N LEU A 27 -16.42 3.20 -1.08
CA LEU A 27 -15.99 2.51 0.13
C LEU A 27 -14.68 3.08 0.70
N THR A 28 -14.11 4.10 0.07
CA THR A 28 -12.91 4.78 0.55
C THR A 28 -13.14 5.26 1.98
N MET A 29 -12.19 4.99 2.87
CA MET A 29 -12.27 5.36 4.29
C MET A 29 -13.42 4.73 5.09
N SER A 30 -14.18 3.78 4.52
CA SER A 30 -15.27 3.12 5.24
C SER A 30 -14.76 2.22 6.36
N GLU A 31 -15.19 2.50 7.60
CA GLU A 31 -14.85 1.68 8.76
C GLU A 31 -15.45 0.27 8.71
N THR A 32 -16.59 0.12 8.03
CA THR A 32 -17.28 -1.16 7.86
C THR A 32 -16.46 -2.16 7.04
N TYR A 33 -15.62 -1.67 6.12
CA TYR A 33 -14.81 -2.50 5.23
C TYR A 33 -13.31 -2.43 5.55
N ALA A 34 -12.95 -1.93 6.73
CA ALA A 34 -11.57 -1.61 7.09
C ALA A 34 -10.61 -2.81 7.07
N ASP A 35 -11.12 -4.02 7.32
CA ASP A 35 -10.39 -5.29 7.33
C ASP A 35 -10.59 -6.12 6.05
N MET A 36 -11.40 -5.66 5.10
CA MET A 36 -11.80 -6.45 3.93
C MET A 36 -10.65 -6.72 2.94
N LEU A 37 -9.66 -5.83 2.85
CA LEU A 37 -8.63 -5.84 1.81
C LEU A 37 -7.31 -6.49 2.25
N GLY A 38 -7.34 -7.32 3.29
CA GLY A 38 -6.17 -8.05 3.76
C GLY A 38 -6.52 -9.18 4.71
N TYR A 39 -5.52 -9.73 5.38
CA TYR A 39 -5.74 -10.65 6.51
C TYR A 39 -5.58 -9.88 7.81
N THR A 40 -6.41 -10.14 8.81
CA THR A 40 -6.17 -9.64 10.18
C THR A 40 -5.09 -10.47 10.89
N GLN A 41 -4.63 -9.99 12.04
CA GLN A 41 -3.73 -10.77 12.90
C GLN A 41 -4.37 -12.11 13.31
N GLU A 42 -5.65 -12.08 13.72
CA GLU A 42 -6.37 -13.28 14.16
C GLU A 42 -6.53 -14.28 13.01
N GLU A 43 -6.91 -13.80 11.82
CA GLU A 43 -7.05 -14.65 10.63
C GLU A 43 -5.72 -15.29 10.24
N LEU A 44 -4.61 -14.54 10.33
CA LEU A 44 -3.27 -15.06 10.08
C LEU A 44 -2.95 -16.25 11.01
N GLU A 45 -3.16 -16.06 12.31
CA GLU A 45 -2.83 -17.06 13.33
C GLU A 45 -3.73 -18.30 13.25
N ILE A 46 -5.01 -18.12 12.92
CA ILE A 46 -5.99 -19.23 12.84
C ILE A 46 -5.81 -20.03 11.55
N TYR A 47 -5.79 -19.36 10.40
CA TYR A 47 -5.90 -20.05 9.11
C TYR A 47 -4.57 -20.49 8.52
N PHE A 48 -3.45 -19.89 8.95
CA PHE A 48 -2.12 -20.17 8.38
C PHE A 48 -1.19 -20.94 9.31
N GLN A 49 -1.66 -21.37 10.49
CA GLN A 49 -0.87 -22.09 11.49
C GLN A 49 -0.01 -23.24 10.90
N PRO A 50 -0.53 -24.14 10.04
CA PRO A 50 0.30 -25.21 9.49
C PRO A 50 1.45 -24.71 8.60
N HIS A 51 1.26 -23.56 7.94
CA HIS A 51 2.29 -22.94 7.11
C HIS A 51 3.33 -22.20 7.96
N ILE A 52 2.88 -21.49 9.00
CA ILE A 52 3.74 -20.82 9.98
C ILE A 52 4.65 -21.83 10.65
N LYS A 53 4.11 -22.97 11.12
CA LYS A 53 4.90 -24.05 11.71
C LYS A 53 5.99 -24.58 10.77
N ARG A 54 5.65 -24.87 9.51
CA ARG A 54 6.64 -25.31 8.51
C ARG A 54 7.71 -24.26 8.23
N LEU A 55 7.36 -22.98 8.32
CA LEU A 55 8.30 -21.88 8.16
C LEU A 55 9.24 -21.79 9.37
N ALA A 56 8.69 -21.92 10.57
CA ALA A 56 9.44 -21.95 11.83
C ALA A 56 10.46 -23.09 11.84
N GLU A 57 10.05 -24.30 11.44
CA GLU A 57 10.92 -25.47 11.27
C GLU A 57 12.05 -25.20 10.27
N LYS A 58 11.77 -24.56 9.12
CA LYS A 58 12.78 -24.20 8.12
C LYS A 58 13.82 -23.21 8.67
N PHE A 59 13.36 -22.22 9.43
CA PHE A 59 14.24 -21.18 9.99
C PHE A 59 14.89 -21.57 11.32
N GLY A 60 14.51 -22.71 11.92
CA GLY A 60 15.02 -23.14 13.22
C GLY A 60 14.62 -22.20 14.37
N THR A 61 13.42 -21.64 14.30
CA THR A 61 12.90 -20.58 15.19
C THR A 61 11.50 -20.94 15.69
N SER A 62 10.91 -20.14 16.58
CA SER A 62 9.55 -20.36 17.08
C SER A 62 8.46 -19.87 16.11
N GLU A 63 7.24 -20.40 16.24
CA GLU A 63 6.07 -19.90 15.50
C GLU A 63 5.81 -18.42 15.80
N THR A 64 6.01 -17.99 17.05
CA THR A 64 5.89 -16.59 17.48
C THR A 64 6.85 -15.67 16.74
N GLU A 65 8.12 -16.04 16.62
CA GLU A 65 9.11 -15.26 15.87
C GLU A 65 8.75 -15.16 14.38
N ILE A 66 8.19 -16.23 13.80
CA ILE A 66 7.67 -16.17 12.42
C ILE A 66 6.50 -15.20 12.30
N ILE A 67 5.55 -15.23 13.24
CA ILE A 67 4.40 -14.31 13.24
C ILE A 67 4.87 -12.87 13.38
N GLU A 68 5.79 -12.58 14.29
CA GLU A 68 6.40 -11.24 14.45
C GLU A 68 7.10 -10.78 13.18
N LYS A 69 7.81 -11.68 12.50
CA LYS A 69 8.50 -11.38 11.25
C LYS A 69 7.51 -11.16 10.09
N LEU A 70 6.42 -11.94 10.01
CA LEU A 70 5.34 -11.69 9.05
C LEU A 70 4.68 -10.33 9.31
N LYS A 71 4.46 -9.98 10.58
CA LYS A 71 3.89 -8.69 10.98
C LYS A 71 4.79 -7.53 10.53
N LEU A 72 6.09 -7.62 10.83
CA LEU A 72 7.07 -6.61 10.44
C LEU A 72 7.15 -6.41 8.92
N TYR A 73 7.13 -7.52 8.16
CA TYR A 73 7.34 -7.46 6.72
C TYR A 73 6.09 -7.11 5.92
N TYR A 74 4.91 -7.57 6.34
CA TYR A 74 3.73 -7.57 5.48
C TYR A 74 2.46 -6.97 6.10
N ASN A 75 2.46 -6.63 7.40
CA ASN A 75 1.32 -6.00 8.07
C ASN A 75 1.50 -4.49 8.21
N GLY A 76 0.40 -3.75 8.19
CA GLY A 76 0.35 -2.35 8.60
C GLY A 76 -0.56 -1.47 7.75
N TYR A 77 -1.24 -2.04 6.76
CA TYR A 77 -2.20 -1.31 5.95
C TYR A 77 -3.46 -0.98 6.76
N ARG A 78 -3.81 0.30 6.79
CA ARG A 78 -4.99 0.87 7.44
C ARG A 78 -5.61 1.87 6.47
N PHE A 79 -6.86 1.62 6.14
CA PHE A 79 -7.56 2.35 5.07
C PHE A 79 -8.73 3.20 5.59
N SER A 80 -8.94 3.28 6.90
CA SER A 80 -10.05 4.04 7.52
C SER A 80 -9.68 4.56 8.90
N GLN A 81 -10.62 5.27 9.53
CA GLN A 81 -10.44 5.78 10.90
C GLN A 81 -10.46 4.68 11.96
N ARG A 82 -11.03 3.51 11.66
CA ARG A 82 -10.94 2.34 12.55
C ARG A 82 -9.48 1.92 12.69
N ASP A 83 -9.01 1.75 13.92
CA ASP A 83 -7.63 1.36 14.21
C ASP A 83 -7.42 -0.15 14.03
N ILE A 84 -7.59 -0.60 12.79
CA ILE A 84 -7.33 -1.97 12.37
C ILE A 84 -6.30 -1.95 11.24
N ARG A 85 -5.37 -2.91 11.31
CA ARG A 85 -4.31 -3.07 10.32
C ARG A 85 -4.37 -4.47 9.74
N VAL A 86 -4.21 -4.55 8.43
CA VAL A 86 -4.23 -5.82 7.70
C VAL A 86 -2.91 -6.09 7.00
N TYR A 87 -2.66 -7.38 6.81
CA TYR A 87 -1.55 -7.92 6.05
C TYR A 87 -1.84 -7.87 4.56
N ASN A 88 -0.82 -7.60 3.75
CA ASN A 88 -0.89 -7.79 2.30
C ASN A 88 -1.07 -9.29 1.97
N PRO A 89 -2.20 -9.72 1.37
CA PRO A 89 -2.44 -11.13 1.12
C PRO A 89 -1.42 -11.77 0.19
N PHE A 90 -1.02 -11.04 -0.86
CA PHE A 90 -0.08 -11.54 -1.86
C PHE A 90 1.30 -11.81 -1.25
N SER A 91 1.81 -10.86 -0.47
CA SER A 91 3.12 -10.99 0.18
C SER A 91 3.13 -12.09 1.24
N VAL A 92 2.08 -12.21 2.04
CA VAL A 92 1.93 -13.32 3.01
C VAL A 92 1.90 -14.68 2.30
N LEU A 93 1.03 -14.84 1.31
CA LEU A 93 0.91 -16.11 0.57
C LEU A 93 2.22 -16.47 -0.14
N SER A 94 2.89 -15.49 -0.74
CA SER A 94 4.18 -15.68 -1.39
C SER A 94 5.26 -16.10 -0.39
N SER A 95 5.32 -15.45 0.78
CA SER A 95 6.24 -15.79 1.86
C SER A 95 6.05 -17.21 2.36
N LEU A 96 4.80 -17.60 2.66
CA LEU A 96 4.47 -18.93 3.16
C LEU A 96 4.70 -20.03 2.11
N ARG A 97 4.46 -19.73 0.83
CA ARG A 97 4.69 -20.67 -0.29
C ARG A 97 6.17 -20.88 -0.58
N GLN A 98 6.93 -19.79 -0.72
CA GLN A 98 8.37 -19.83 -1.02
C GLN A 98 9.22 -20.13 0.24
N LYS A 99 8.58 -20.03 1.40
CA LYS A 99 9.17 -20.17 2.73
C LYS A 99 10.31 -19.19 2.97
N ASP A 100 10.16 -17.94 2.53
CA ASP A 100 11.21 -16.93 2.61
C ASP A 100 10.61 -15.52 2.74
N PHE A 101 11.36 -14.58 3.31
CA PHE A 101 10.92 -13.20 3.49
C PHE A 101 11.56 -12.30 2.43
N ARG A 102 10.75 -11.71 1.55
CA ARG A 102 11.19 -10.90 0.41
C ARG A 102 10.15 -9.84 0.07
N ASN A 103 10.52 -8.95 -0.84
CA ASN A 103 9.67 -7.86 -1.29
C ASN A 103 8.78 -8.29 -2.47
N TYR A 104 7.92 -9.28 -2.22
CA TYR A 104 7.04 -9.90 -3.22
C TYR A 104 6.11 -8.93 -3.94
N TRP A 105 5.48 -7.97 -3.24
CA TRP A 105 4.55 -7.03 -3.85
C TRP A 105 5.23 -6.20 -4.95
N PHE A 106 6.50 -5.86 -4.77
CA PHE A 106 7.28 -5.08 -5.73
C PHE A 106 7.75 -5.89 -6.94
N GLU A 107 7.92 -7.21 -6.81
CA GLU A 107 8.23 -8.09 -7.95
C GLU A 107 7.08 -8.11 -8.98
N THR A 108 5.86 -7.70 -8.59
CA THR A 108 4.71 -7.60 -9.50
C THR A 108 4.75 -6.37 -10.42
N GLY A 109 5.71 -5.47 -10.19
CA GLY A 109 5.95 -4.27 -10.98
C GLY A 109 5.35 -3.02 -10.35
N THR A 110 6.18 -1.98 -10.19
CA THR A 110 5.70 -0.63 -9.83
C THR A 110 5.19 0.08 -11.08
N PRO A 111 3.99 0.72 -11.04
CA PRO A 111 3.48 1.46 -12.17
C PRO A 111 4.44 2.58 -12.58
N THR A 112 4.95 2.53 -13.82
CA THR A 112 5.83 3.58 -14.38
C THR A 112 5.20 4.97 -14.29
N PHE A 113 3.87 5.04 -14.36
CA PHE A 113 3.10 6.27 -14.15
C PHE A 113 3.40 6.94 -12.81
N LEU A 114 3.36 6.19 -11.69
CA LEU A 114 3.59 6.74 -10.36
C LEU A 114 5.00 7.32 -10.24
N VAL A 115 5.99 6.59 -10.74
CA VAL A 115 7.39 7.01 -10.76
C VAL A 115 7.57 8.32 -11.52
N ASN A 116 6.96 8.42 -12.71
CA ASN A 116 7.06 9.62 -13.54
C ASN A 116 6.40 10.83 -12.85
N LEU A 117 5.21 10.63 -12.27
CA LEU A 117 4.51 11.69 -11.54
C LEU A 117 5.31 12.18 -10.32
N LEU A 118 5.93 11.26 -9.57
CA LEU A 118 6.77 11.62 -8.42
C LEU A 118 8.01 12.41 -8.84
N ASN A 119 8.63 12.08 -9.99
CA ASN A 119 9.73 12.85 -10.54
C ASN A 119 9.31 14.28 -10.93
N GLU A 120 8.12 14.46 -11.48
CA GLU A 120 7.59 15.78 -11.89
C GLU A 120 7.18 16.64 -10.68
N SER A 121 6.63 16.02 -9.63
CA SER A 121 6.13 16.70 -8.42
C SER A 121 7.22 17.21 -7.46
N LYS A 122 8.51 16.91 -7.72
CA LYS A 122 9.65 17.29 -6.85
C LYS A 122 9.51 16.84 -5.39
N LEU A 123 8.77 15.76 -5.14
CA LEU A 123 8.53 15.25 -3.78
C LEU A 123 9.85 14.73 -3.16
N TYR A 124 10.16 15.12 -1.93
CA TYR A 124 11.36 14.68 -1.22
C TYR A 124 11.05 13.48 -0.32
N LEU A 125 11.65 12.31 -0.61
CA LEU A 125 11.32 11.04 0.04
C LEU A 125 11.56 10.99 1.56
N PRO A 126 12.62 11.61 2.11
CA PRO A 126 12.77 11.73 3.56
C PRO A 126 11.62 12.47 4.26
N THR A 127 10.78 13.20 3.53
CA THR A 127 9.60 13.92 4.07
C THR A 127 8.33 13.05 4.08
N ILE A 128 8.39 11.84 3.53
CA ILE A 128 7.24 10.92 3.44
C ILE A 128 6.97 10.22 4.79
N GLU A 129 8.01 9.95 5.58
CA GLU A 129 7.83 9.37 6.91
C GLU A 129 7.19 10.39 7.86
N ASN A 130 6.11 9.99 8.55
CA ASN A 130 5.31 10.85 9.41
C ASN A 130 4.73 12.08 8.70
N LEU A 131 4.43 11.94 7.40
CA LEU A 131 3.73 12.94 6.63
C LEU A 131 2.37 13.25 7.28
N GLN A 132 2.07 14.54 7.49
CA GLN A 132 0.83 14.97 8.11
C GLN A 132 -0.07 15.67 7.09
N ALA A 133 -1.34 15.28 7.05
CA ALA A 133 -2.36 15.95 6.23
C ALA A 133 -3.73 15.90 6.89
N THR A 134 -4.63 16.80 6.47
CA THR A 134 -6.04 16.76 6.84
C THR A 134 -6.83 15.88 5.88
N GLU A 135 -8.10 15.62 6.19
CA GLU A 135 -9.03 14.83 5.35
C GLU A 135 -9.12 15.31 3.90
N ALA A 136 -8.73 16.57 3.63
CA ALA A 136 -8.67 17.10 2.29
C ALA A 136 -7.84 16.21 1.35
N VAL A 137 -6.82 15.50 1.83
CA VAL A 137 -6.00 14.58 1.02
C VAL A 137 -6.84 13.52 0.30
N PHE A 138 -7.94 13.07 0.91
CA PHE A 138 -8.82 12.06 0.33
C PHE A 138 -9.83 12.63 -0.68
N SER A 139 -9.99 13.96 -0.76
CA SER A 139 -11.02 14.62 -1.58
C SER A 139 -10.59 14.92 -3.03
N THR A 140 -9.64 14.18 -3.59
CA THR A 140 -8.96 14.53 -4.86
C THR A 140 -9.77 14.11 -6.10
N TYR A 141 -10.70 14.97 -6.51
CA TYR A 141 -11.53 14.79 -7.72
C TYR A 141 -10.94 15.41 -9.01
N GLU A 142 -9.72 15.94 -8.99
CA GLU A 142 -9.13 16.62 -10.16
C GLU A 142 -7.78 16.01 -10.54
N LEU A 143 -7.74 15.31 -11.68
CA LEU A 143 -6.54 14.75 -12.32
C LEU A 143 -5.46 15.83 -12.58
N GLU A 144 -5.87 17.09 -12.70
CA GLU A 144 -5.00 18.23 -12.97
C GLU A 144 -4.21 18.70 -11.72
N ASN A 145 -4.64 18.32 -10.52
CA ASN A 145 -4.03 18.68 -9.23
C ASN A 145 -3.88 17.46 -8.30
N LEU A 146 -3.33 16.36 -8.82
CA LEU A 146 -3.06 15.16 -8.02
C LEU A 146 -2.05 15.47 -6.91
N ARG A 147 -2.51 15.37 -5.66
CA ARG A 147 -1.64 15.44 -4.48
C ARG A 147 -0.82 14.14 -4.38
N PRO A 148 0.52 14.20 -4.40
CA PRO A 148 1.35 13.00 -4.30
C PRO A 148 1.03 12.15 -3.06
N GLU A 149 0.68 12.79 -1.94
CA GLU A 149 0.28 12.14 -0.69
C GLU A 149 -0.95 11.25 -0.87
N ALA A 150 -1.97 11.78 -1.56
CA ALA A 150 -3.21 11.07 -1.85
C ALA A 150 -2.95 9.88 -2.75
N LEU A 151 -2.14 10.08 -3.80
CA LEU A 151 -1.80 9.01 -4.72
C LEU A 151 -0.99 7.91 -4.03
N LEU A 152 0.01 8.25 -3.23
CA LEU A 152 0.83 7.28 -2.49
C LEU A 152 -0.01 6.46 -1.51
N PHE A 153 -1.00 7.09 -0.86
CA PHE A 153 -1.98 6.37 -0.04
C PHE A 153 -2.86 5.44 -0.87
N GLN A 154 -3.50 5.95 -1.93
CA GLN A 154 -4.40 5.17 -2.81
C GLN A 154 -3.69 3.98 -3.48
N THR A 155 -2.40 4.13 -3.78
CA THR A 155 -1.58 3.09 -4.42
C THR A 155 -0.88 2.16 -3.42
N GLY A 156 -1.07 2.37 -2.11
CA GLY A 156 -0.57 1.47 -1.06
C GLY A 156 0.89 1.66 -0.67
N TYR A 157 1.53 2.76 -1.08
CA TYR A 157 2.88 3.13 -0.62
C TYR A 157 2.84 3.81 0.75
N LEU A 158 1.74 4.47 1.08
CA LEU A 158 1.48 5.00 2.41
C LEU A 158 0.21 4.42 3.00
N THR A 159 0.19 4.40 4.33
CA THR A 159 -0.93 3.97 5.16
C THR A 159 -1.20 5.00 6.23
N ILE A 160 -2.39 4.95 6.84
CA ILE A 160 -2.68 5.73 8.04
C ILE A 160 -1.91 5.12 9.22
N LYS A 161 -0.95 5.86 9.75
CA LYS A 161 -0.23 5.50 10.97
C LYS A 161 -1.04 5.87 12.21
N ASP A 162 -1.52 7.11 12.27
CA ASP A 162 -2.24 7.65 13.42
C ASP A 162 -3.22 8.77 13.00
N ILE A 163 -4.20 9.06 13.86
CA ILE A 163 -5.19 10.12 13.66
C ILE A 163 -5.38 10.88 14.99
N SER A 164 -5.10 12.18 14.99
CA SER A 164 -5.28 13.07 16.15
C SER A 164 -5.98 14.36 15.72
N ASP A 165 -7.14 14.68 16.33
CA ASP A 165 -7.90 15.91 16.05
C ASP A 165 -8.09 16.24 14.55
N ARG A 166 -8.43 15.22 13.73
CA ARG A 166 -8.59 15.28 12.26
C ARG A 166 -7.30 15.48 11.46
N LEU A 167 -6.15 15.42 12.13
CA LEU A 167 -4.84 15.34 11.49
C LEU A 167 -4.45 13.87 11.32
N TYR A 168 -4.22 13.47 10.08
CA TYR A 168 -3.79 12.14 9.70
C TYR A 168 -2.28 12.14 9.59
N THR A 169 -1.65 11.17 10.25
CA THR A 169 -0.22 10.88 10.08
C THR A 169 -0.09 9.67 9.18
N PHE A 170 0.68 9.79 8.10
CA PHE A 170 0.96 8.73 7.15
C PHE A 170 2.40 8.24 7.28
N ASP A 171 2.61 6.96 6.97
CA ASP A 171 3.93 6.32 6.96
C ASP A 171 3.89 5.10 6.04
N TYR A 172 5.03 4.47 5.82
CA TYR A 172 5.07 3.18 5.14
C TYR A 172 4.30 2.13 5.94
N PRO A 173 3.54 1.24 5.27
CA PRO A 173 2.79 0.20 5.96
C PRO A 173 3.69 -0.80 6.65
N ASN A 174 4.81 -1.18 6.02
CA ASN A 174 5.65 -2.28 6.48
C ASN A 174 7.08 -2.19 5.92
N GLN A 175 7.92 -3.14 6.33
CA GLN A 175 9.32 -3.21 5.89
C GLN A 175 9.47 -3.44 4.39
N GLU A 176 8.57 -4.21 3.77
CA GLU A 176 8.60 -4.48 2.32
C GLU A 176 8.49 -3.18 1.51
N VAL A 177 7.52 -2.32 1.84
CA VAL A 177 7.35 -1.02 1.18
C VAL A 177 8.47 -0.05 1.51
N LYS A 178 8.85 0.02 2.79
CA LYS A 178 9.90 0.93 3.26
C LYS A 178 11.26 0.68 2.60
N THR A 179 11.58 -0.58 2.29
CA THR A 179 12.84 -0.93 1.63
C THR A 179 12.77 -0.77 0.11
N SER A 180 11.70 -1.23 -0.52
CA SER A 180 11.63 -1.29 -1.99
C SER A 180 11.32 0.05 -2.65
N PHE A 181 10.49 0.88 -2.02
CA PHE A 181 10.03 2.11 -2.64
C PHE A 181 11.16 3.13 -2.88
N PRO A 182 12.03 3.43 -1.90
CA PRO A 182 13.19 4.29 -2.13
C PRO A 182 14.14 3.76 -3.21
N GLU A 183 14.34 2.44 -3.28
CA GLU A 183 15.21 1.81 -4.30
C GLU A 183 14.69 2.05 -5.72
N ILE A 184 13.38 1.89 -5.93
CA ILE A 184 12.75 2.11 -7.24
C ILE A 184 12.86 3.56 -7.68
N LEU A 185 12.65 4.49 -6.76
CA LEU A 185 12.76 5.90 -7.06
C LEU A 185 14.20 6.30 -7.38
N PHE A 186 15.17 5.78 -6.62
CA PHE A 186 16.59 5.99 -6.91
C PHE A 186 16.97 5.47 -8.31
N HIS A 187 16.55 4.25 -8.65
CA HIS A 187 16.80 3.68 -9.97
C HIS A 187 16.15 4.47 -11.12
N SER A 188 14.99 5.07 -10.85
CA SER A 188 14.26 5.84 -11.86
C SER A 188 14.87 7.22 -12.09
N CYS A 189 15.26 7.93 -11.01
CA CYS A 189 15.99 9.19 -11.09
C CYS A 189 17.33 9.03 -11.83
N THR A 190 18.07 7.94 -11.55
CA THR A 190 19.36 7.68 -12.21
C THR A 190 19.23 7.30 -13.68
N LYS A 191 18.14 6.65 -14.09
CA LYS A 191 17.83 6.44 -15.52
C LYS A 191 17.46 7.75 -16.22
N GLY A 192 16.65 8.60 -15.59
CA GLY A 192 16.32 9.94 -16.13
C GLY A 192 17.55 10.83 -16.35
N LEU A 193 18.55 10.74 -15.46
CA LEU A 193 19.83 11.45 -15.62
C LEU A 193 20.69 10.92 -16.79
N ARG A 194 20.57 9.63 -17.14
CA ARG A 194 21.29 9.03 -18.28
C ARG A 194 20.66 9.37 -19.63
N ASP A 195 19.35 9.60 -19.70
CA ASP A 195 18.68 10.07 -20.92
C ASP A 195 18.83 11.59 -21.11
N GLY A 196 19.02 12.36 -20.03
CA GLY A 196 19.29 13.80 -20.09
C GLY A 196 20.72 14.19 -20.53
N SER A 197 21.65 13.23 -20.63
CA SER A 197 23.06 13.49 -21.01
C SER A 197 23.33 13.33 -22.51
N ARG A 198 22.28 13.36 -23.34
CA ARG A 198 22.39 13.37 -24.80
C ARG A 198 22.07 14.72 -25.44
N PHE A 199 22.35 15.86 -24.80
CA PHE A 199 22.46 17.12 -25.56
C PHE A 199 23.53 18.05 -24.99
N VAL A 200 24.43 18.42 -25.92
CA VAL A 200 25.58 19.36 -25.90
C VAL A 200 26.88 18.85 -25.30
#